data_AF-A0A095B0W6-F1
#
_entry.id   AF-A0A095B0W6-F1
#
_cell.length_a   1.000
_cell.length_b   1.000
_cell.length_c   1.000
_cell.angle_alpha   90.00
_cell.angle_beta   90.00
_cell.angle_gamma   90.00
#
_symmetry.space_group_name_H-M   'P 1'
#
loop_
_entity.id
_entity.type
_entity.pdbx_description
1 polymer ?
#
loop_
_entity_poly.entity_id
_entity_poly.type
_entity_poly.pdbx_seq_one_letter_code
_entity_poly.pdbx_strand_id
1 'polypeptide(L)'
;MSWSAAVTLAIAVLGAVLGILNTWNSINDRRVRIRVVPKWSLAPGFSGMAIEVVNLSAFPVTISEIGFTIGRSRGSLPRRIALAAQSFVDGTELPIRLERHASFSGTFHVRGLEEHDIRKAYALTTSGVISYGKSPALQQWIADSNHKG
;
A
#
# COMPACT_ATOMS: atom_id res chain seq x y z
N MET A 1 18.75 -14.16 51.19
CA MET A 1 18.54 -14.86 49.90
C MET A 1 19.86 -15.47 49.46
N SER A 2 19.89 -16.74 49.04
CA SER A 2 21.14 -17.33 48.53
C SER A 2 21.56 -16.57 47.28
N TRP A 3 22.86 -16.29 47.13
CA TRP A 3 23.43 -15.63 45.96
C TRP A 3 23.03 -16.32 44.64
N SER A 4 22.96 -17.65 44.66
CA SER A 4 22.46 -18.47 43.56
C SER A 4 21.01 -18.14 43.17
N ALA A 5 20.12 -17.89 44.13
CA ALA A 5 18.73 -17.56 43.84
C ALA A 5 18.60 -16.18 43.17
N ALA A 6 19.43 -15.21 43.54
CA ALA A 6 19.44 -13.89 42.90
C ALA A 6 19.89 -13.98 41.43
N VAL A 7 20.91 -14.77 41.14
CA VAL A 7 21.39 -15.00 39.76
C VAL A 7 20.34 -15.71 38.92
N THR A 8 19.73 -16.77 39.45
CA THR A 8 18.66 -17.50 38.74
C THR A 8 17.46 -16.61 38.45
N LEU A 9 17.04 -15.77 39.40
CA LEU A 9 15.95 -14.82 39.19
C LEU A 9 16.30 -13.80 38.10
N ALA A 10 17.51 -13.25 38.10
CA ALA A 10 17.94 -12.30 37.09
C ALA A 10 17.92 -12.91 35.67
N ILE A 11 18.43 -14.15 35.52
CA ILE A 11 18.41 -14.87 34.24
C ILE A 11 16.96 -15.16 33.81
N ALA A 12 16.09 -15.57 34.73
CA ALA A 12 14.69 -15.83 34.44
C ALA A 12 13.96 -14.58 33.94
N VAL A 13 14.19 -13.42 34.58
CA VAL A 13 13.61 -12.14 34.17
C VAL A 13 14.14 -11.72 32.79
N LEU A 14 15.45 -11.82 32.55
CA LEU A 14 16.04 -11.50 31.24
C LEU A 14 15.47 -12.40 30.13
N GLY A 15 15.37 -13.71 30.37
CA GLY A 15 14.78 -14.65 29.43
C GLY A 15 13.31 -14.34 29.14
N ALA A 16 12.53 -14.00 30.17
CA ALA A 16 11.13 -13.61 30.01
C ALA A 16 10.98 -12.35 29.15
N VAL A 17 11.79 -11.32 29.41
CA VAL A 17 11.76 -10.07 28.62
C VAL A 17 12.14 -10.33 27.17
N LEU A 18 13.22 -11.09 26.91
CA LEU A 18 13.64 -11.44 25.56
C LEU A 18 12.57 -12.24 24.82
N GLY A 19 11.89 -13.17 25.51
CA GLY A 19 10.80 -13.96 24.96
C GLY A 19 9.60 -13.10 24.54
N ILE A 20 9.23 -12.11 25.35
CA ILE A 20 8.15 -11.15 25.02
C ILE A 20 8.54 -10.33 23.78
N LEU A 21 9.74 -9.75 23.77
CA LEU A 21 10.21 -8.91 22.66
C LEU A 21 10.25 -9.69 21.33
N ASN A 22 10.77 -10.93 21.36
CA ASN A 22 10.84 -11.76 20.16
C ASN A 22 9.44 -12.16 19.67
N THR A 23 8.52 -12.43 20.60
CA THR A 23 7.12 -12.74 20.27
C THR A 23 6.42 -11.54 19.63
N TRP A 24 6.62 -10.33 20.15
CA TRP A 24 6.09 -9.12 19.53
C TRP A 24 6.65 -8.89 18.13
N ASN A 25 7.95 -9.09 17.93
CA ASN A 25 8.53 -8.97 16.59
C ASN A 25 7.93 -10.01 15.62
N SER A 26 7.80 -11.27 16.06
CA SER A 26 7.20 -12.33 15.24
C SER A 26 5.74 -12.05 14.86
N ILE A 27 4.95 -11.51 15.79
CA ILE A 27 3.55 -11.12 15.50
C ILE A 27 3.53 -9.95 14.51
N ASN A 28 4.45 -9.00 14.67
CA ASN A 28 4.53 -7.83 13.82
C ASN A 28 4.94 -8.18 12.38
N ASP A 29 5.87 -9.13 12.21
CA ASP A 29 6.35 -9.62 10.91
C ASP A 29 5.30 -10.38 10.11
N ARG A 30 4.25 -10.89 10.76
CA ARG A 30 3.11 -11.57 10.11
C ARG A 30 2.06 -10.62 9.53
N ARG A 31 2.15 -9.32 9.81
CA ARG A 31 1.19 -8.34 9.30
C ARG A 31 1.55 -7.93 7.87
N VAL A 32 0.56 -7.95 6.99
CA VAL A 32 0.68 -7.37 5.64
C VAL A 32 0.86 -5.86 5.77
N ARG A 33 1.94 -5.35 5.21
CA ARG A 33 2.29 -3.93 5.17
C ARG A 33 2.55 -3.56 3.72
N ILE A 34 1.68 -2.73 3.15
CA ILE A 34 1.81 -2.26 1.77
C ILE A 34 1.73 -0.75 1.78
N ARG A 35 2.64 -0.12 1.03
CA ARG A 35 2.62 1.32 0.79
C ARG A 35 2.16 1.58 -0.63
N VAL A 36 1.20 2.48 -0.77
CA VAL A 36 0.69 2.92 -2.07
C VAL A 36 1.10 4.38 -2.27
N VAL A 37 1.75 4.69 -3.38
CA VAL A 37 2.26 6.03 -3.69
C VAL A 37 1.84 6.41 -5.11
N PRO A 38 0.88 7.33 -5.27
CA PRO A 38 0.60 7.91 -6.58
C PRO A 38 1.75 8.84 -7.01
N LYS A 39 2.22 8.74 -8.25
CA LYS A 39 3.32 9.53 -8.81
C LYS A 39 2.95 10.04 -10.20
N TRP A 40 3.55 11.14 -10.63
CA TRP A 40 3.54 11.54 -12.03
C TRP A 40 4.49 10.64 -12.82
N SER A 41 4.03 10.14 -13.96
CA SER A 41 4.82 9.37 -14.90
C SER A 41 5.01 10.19 -16.16
N LEU A 42 6.28 10.50 -16.47
CA LEU A 42 6.71 11.08 -17.73
C LEU A 42 7.47 10.01 -18.49
N ALA A 43 6.84 9.44 -19.51
CA ALA A 43 7.49 8.58 -20.49
C ALA A 43 7.46 9.27 -21.87
N PRO A 44 8.40 8.97 -22.78
CA PRO A 44 8.38 9.53 -24.13
C PRO A 44 7.05 9.24 -24.84
N GLY A 45 6.27 10.27 -25.14
CA GLY A 45 4.94 10.14 -25.75
C GLY A 45 3.78 9.87 -24.77
N PHE A 46 4.04 9.80 -23.46
CA PHE A 46 3.02 9.61 -22.44
C PHE A 46 3.27 10.49 -21.21
N SER A 47 2.28 11.32 -20.89
CA SER A 47 2.22 12.05 -19.62
C SER A 47 0.96 11.61 -18.88
N GLY A 48 1.12 11.04 -17.70
CA GLY A 48 -0.01 10.56 -16.91
C GLY A 48 0.37 10.24 -15.48
N MET A 49 -0.50 9.51 -14.81
CA MET A 49 -0.32 9.11 -13.42
C MET A 49 0.14 7.66 -13.35
N ALA A 50 0.93 7.36 -12.33
CA ALA A 50 1.29 6.00 -11.96
C ALA A 50 0.93 5.76 -10.49
N ILE A 51 0.56 4.53 -10.16
CA ILE A 51 0.41 4.08 -8.78
C ILE A 51 1.53 3.10 -8.50
N GLU A 52 2.45 3.49 -7.64
CA GLU A 52 3.48 2.61 -7.12
C GLU A 52 2.98 1.88 -5.87
N VAL A 53 3.14 0.56 -5.87
CA VAL A 53 2.82 -0.30 -4.75
C VAL A 53 4.11 -0.95 -4.27
N VAL A 54 4.44 -0.75 -3.00
CA VAL A 54 5.65 -1.29 -2.35
C VAL A 54 5.25 -2.28 -1.27
N ASN A 55 5.80 -3.49 -1.34
CA ASN A 55 5.64 -4.49 -0.29
C ASN A 55 6.59 -4.20 0.88
N LEU A 56 6.06 -3.76 2.02
CA LEU A 56 6.85 -3.55 3.24
C LEU A 56 6.75 -4.73 4.22
N SER A 57 6.07 -5.80 3.84
CA SER A 57 5.91 -7.02 4.64
C SER A 57 7.21 -7.83 4.63
N ALA A 58 7.39 -8.71 5.61
CA ALA A 58 8.52 -9.65 5.67
C ALA A 58 8.38 -10.84 4.70
N PHE A 59 7.27 -10.93 3.98
CA PHE A 59 6.89 -12.04 3.11
C PHE A 59 6.28 -11.55 1.79
N PRO A 60 6.20 -12.41 0.75
CA PRO A 60 5.63 -12.04 -0.54
C PRO A 60 4.13 -11.74 -0.44
N VAL A 61 3.65 -10.76 -1.19
CA VAL A 61 2.21 -10.42 -1.29
C VAL A 61 1.79 -10.29 -2.74
N THR A 62 0.58 -10.78 -3.02
CA THR A 62 -0.04 -10.65 -4.33
C THR A 62 -1.02 -9.51 -4.34
N ILE A 63 -0.81 -8.55 -5.24
CA ILE A 63 -1.73 -7.43 -5.50
C ILE A 63 -2.72 -7.88 -6.56
N SER A 64 -4.01 -7.87 -6.22
CA SER A 64 -5.08 -8.28 -7.14
C SER A 64 -5.75 -7.10 -7.83
N GLU A 65 -5.72 -5.91 -7.22
CA GLU A 65 -6.40 -4.73 -7.74
C GLU A 65 -5.71 -3.46 -7.26
N ILE A 66 -5.62 -2.45 -8.13
CA ILE A 66 -5.23 -1.09 -7.78
C ILE A 66 -6.23 -0.10 -8.37
N GLY A 67 -6.36 1.06 -7.76
CA GLY A 67 -7.22 2.10 -8.29
C GLY A 67 -7.39 3.29 -7.37
N PHE A 68 -8.55 3.95 -7.46
CA PHE A 68 -8.85 5.15 -6.72
C PHE A 68 -10.15 5.08 -5.94
N THR A 69 -10.20 5.79 -4.82
CA THR A 69 -11.46 6.06 -4.11
C THR A 69 -12.15 7.30 -4.70
N ILE A 70 -13.47 7.25 -4.90
CA ILE A 70 -14.28 8.35 -5.45
C ILE A 70 -15.29 8.86 -4.42
N GLY A 71 -15.48 10.17 -4.42
CA GLY A 71 -16.57 10.83 -3.71
C GLY A 71 -16.37 10.88 -2.20
N ARG A 72 -17.27 11.60 -1.53
CA ARG A 72 -17.47 11.43 -0.08
C ARG A 72 -18.20 10.12 0.15
N SER A 73 -17.64 9.24 0.97
CA SER A 73 -18.30 8.00 1.39
C SER A 73 -19.66 8.35 2.01
N ARG A 74 -20.76 8.08 1.30
CA ARG A 74 -22.14 8.23 1.82
C ARG A 74 -22.57 7.03 2.68
N GLY A 75 -21.68 6.06 2.91
CA GLY A 75 -21.88 4.87 3.76
C GLY A 75 -20.59 4.42 4.45
N SER A 76 -20.59 3.22 5.03
CA SER A 76 -19.45 2.67 5.78
C SER A 76 -18.22 2.35 4.93
N LEU A 77 -18.38 2.21 3.60
CA LEU A 77 -17.30 1.87 2.69
C LEU A 77 -17.08 2.95 1.62
N PRO A 78 -15.83 3.42 1.42
CA PRO A 78 -15.52 4.36 0.36
C PRO A 78 -15.79 3.70 -1.00
N ARG A 79 -16.44 4.44 -1.92
CA ARG A 79 -16.61 4.00 -3.30
C ARG A 79 -15.24 3.94 -3.98
N ARG A 80 -15.06 2.96 -4.86
CA ARG A 80 -13.78 2.68 -5.52
C ARG A 80 -14.00 2.43 -7.00
N ILE A 81 -13.02 2.83 -7.79
CA ILE A 81 -12.85 2.41 -9.18
C ILE A 81 -11.53 1.69 -9.25
N ALA A 82 -11.60 0.43 -9.67
CA ALA A 82 -10.47 -0.38 -10.04
C ALA A 82 -9.98 0.07 -11.42
N LEU A 83 -8.66 0.11 -11.61
CA LEU A 83 -8.07 0.27 -12.93
C LEU A 83 -8.13 -1.09 -13.63
N ALA A 84 -8.77 -1.12 -14.80
CA ALA A 84 -8.81 -2.32 -15.63
C ALA A 84 -7.43 -2.58 -16.25
N ALA A 85 -7.14 -3.83 -16.60
CA ALA A 85 -5.86 -4.21 -17.24
C ALA A 85 -5.55 -3.34 -18.49
N GLN A 86 -6.59 -3.00 -19.25
CA GLN A 86 -6.51 -2.18 -20.46
C GLN A 86 -6.15 -0.70 -20.19
N SER A 87 -6.26 -0.25 -18.94
CA SER A 87 -5.89 1.11 -18.55
C SER A 87 -4.38 1.27 -18.36
N PHE A 88 -3.64 0.17 -18.21
CA PHE A 88 -2.20 0.21 -18.01
C PHE A 88 -1.45 0.38 -19.34
N VAL A 89 -0.55 1.37 -19.37
CA VAL A 89 0.27 1.70 -20.55
C VAL A 89 1.54 0.84 -20.59
N ASP A 90 2.01 0.40 -19.44
CA ASP A 90 3.17 -0.47 -19.29
C ASP A 90 2.86 -1.96 -19.52
N GLY A 91 1.62 -2.29 -19.89
CA GLY A 91 1.16 -3.67 -20.09
C GLY A 91 1.11 -4.47 -18.79
N THR A 92 1.07 -3.81 -17.62
CA THR A 92 0.96 -4.54 -16.37
C THR A 92 -0.38 -5.27 -16.29
N GLU A 93 -0.31 -6.56 -15.98
CA GLU A 93 -1.46 -7.37 -15.65
C GLU A 93 -1.50 -7.66 -14.15
N LEU A 94 -2.71 -7.57 -13.58
CA LEU A 94 -3.00 -8.00 -12.22
C LEU A 94 -3.76 -9.32 -12.29
N PRO A 95 -3.52 -10.26 -11.37
CA PRO A 95 -2.74 -10.11 -10.15
C PRO A 95 -1.22 -10.22 -10.34
N ILE A 96 -0.45 -9.43 -9.58
CA ILE A 96 1.03 -9.50 -9.56
C ILE A 96 1.55 -9.87 -8.18
N ARG A 97 2.50 -10.81 -8.12
CA ARG A 97 3.20 -11.18 -6.89
C ARG A 97 4.40 -10.28 -6.67
N LEU A 98 4.45 -9.61 -5.52
CA LEU A 98 5.56 -8.78 -5.08
C LEU A 98 6.35 -9.53 -4.01
N GLU A 99 7.62 -9.78 -4.29
CA GLU A 99 8.56 -10.29 -3.32
C GLU A 99 8.79 -9.30 -2.16
N ARG A 100 9.45 -9.76 -1.11
CA ARG A 100 9.75 -8.92 0.07
C ARG A 100 10.47 -7.64 -0.35
N HIS A 101 9.96 -6.48 0.06
CA HIS A 101 10.56 -5.17 -0.27
C HIS A 101 10.58 -4.82 -1.76
N ALA A 102 9.94 -5.63 -2.62
CA ALA A 102 9.77 -5.31 -4.02
C ALA A 102 8.67 -4.27 -4.22
N SER A 103 8.76 -3.58 -5.36
CA SER A 103 7.78 -2.58 -5.78
C SER A 103 7.38 -2.81 -7.24
N PHE A 104 6.16 -2.40 -7.55
CA PHE A 104 5.62 -2.35 -8.90
C PHE A 104 5.00 -0.97 -9.10
N SER A 105 5.11 -0.40 -10.31
CA SER A 105 4.42 0.84 -10.69
C SER A 105 3.52 0.56 -11.88
N GLY A 106 2.22 0.81 -11.72
CA GLY A 106 1.24 0.73 -12.80
C GLY A 106 0.96 2.11 -13.35
N THR A 107 1.34 2.34 -14.60
CA THR A 107 1.16 3.61 -15.33
C THR A 107 -0.12 3.57 -16.13
N PHE A 108 -0.97 4.60 -16.05
CA PHE A 108 -2.29 4.59 -16.71
C PHE A 108 -2.70 5.95 -17.24
N HIS A 109 -3.55 5.93 -18.27
CA HIS A 109 -4.18 7.14 -18.78
C HIS A 109 -5.16 7.72 -17.77
N VAL A 110 -5.08 9.04 -17.55
CA VAL A 110 -6.00 9.78 -16.67
C VAL A 110 -7.35 10.10 -17.33
N ARG A 111 -7.49 9.85 -18.64
CA ARG A 111 -8.72 10.11 -19.40
C ARG A 111 -9.92 9.35 -18.80
N GLY A 112 -11.00 10.06 -18.51
CA GLY A 112 -12.24 9.52 -17.92
C GLY A 112 -12.25 9.47 -16.38
N LEU A 113 -11.07 9.46 -15.74
CA LEU A 113 -10.97 9.60 -14.27
C LEU A 113 -11.14 11.06 -13.81
N GLU A 114 -10.90 12.03 -14.70
CA GLU A 114 -11.05 13.47 -14.43
C GLU A 114 -12.50 13.88 -14.10
N GLU A 115 -13.49 13.12 -14.58
CA GLU A 115 -14.92 13.37 -14.33
C GLU A 115 -15.36 12.93 -12.92
N HIS A 116 -14.49 12.28 -12.16
CA HIS A 116 -14.79 11.66 -10.87
C HIS A 116 -14.12 12.43 -9.72
N ASP A 117 -14.79 12.54 -8.55
CA ASP A 117 -14.20 13.13 -7.32
C ASP A 117 -13.13 12.19 -6.72
N ILE A 118 -11.95 12.12 -7.33
CA ILE A 118 -10.84 11.27 -6.89
C ILE A 118 -10.27 11.77 -5.56
N ARG A 119 -9.97 10.86 -4.63
CA ARG A 119 -9.42 11.21 -3.30
C ARG A 119 -8.11 10.56 -2.91
N LYS A 120 -8.01 9.24 -3.06
CA LYS A 120 -6.86 8.43 -2.63
C LYS A 120 -6.64 7.32 -3.62
N ALA A 121 -5.37 6.96 -3.85
CA ALA A 121 -5.04 5.70 -4.50
C ALA A 121 -5.20 4.55 -3.50
N TYR A 122 -5.45 3.34 -3.98
CA TYR A 122 -5.46 2.14 -3.16
C TYR A 122 -4.86 0.93 -3.90
N ALA A 123 -4.47 -0.06 -3.11
CA ALA A 123 -4.12 -1.39 -3.57
C ALA A 123 -4.83 -2.42 -2.69
N LEU A 124 -5.35 -3.47 -3.30
CA LEU A 124 -5.99 -4.60 -2.66
C LEU A 124 -5.14 -5.86 -2.91
N THR A 125 -4.87 -6.61 -1.85
CA THR A 125 -4.24 -7.92 -1.96
C THR A 125 -5.26 -9.01 -2.19
N THR A 126 -4.82 -10.14 -2.74
CA THR A 126 -5.64 -11.36 -2.83
C THR A 126 -6.11 -11.86 -1.45
N SER A 127 -5.39 -11.53 -0.38
CA SER A 127 -5.77 -11.82 1.01
C SER A 127 -6.81 -10.86 1.60
N GLY A 128 -7.32 -9.89 0.81
CA GLY A 128 -8.36 -8.95 1.23
C GLY A 128 -7.86 -7.70 1.95
N VAL A 129 -6.53 -7.50 2.06
CA VAL A 129 -5.96 -6.32 2.72
C VAL A 129 -5.95 -5.15 1.76
N ILE A 130 -6.53 -4.03 2.18
CA ILE A 130 -6.58 -2.79 1.40
C ILE A 130 -5.65 -1.77 2.06
N SER A 131 -4.74 -1.22 1.27
CA SER A 131 -3.90 -0.10 1.67
C SER A 131 -4.19 1.13 0.83
N TYR A 132 -4.04 2.30 1.42
CA TYR A 132 -4.35 3.58 0.77
C TYR A 132 -3.11 4.46 0.68
N GLY A 133 -3.04 5.21 -0.41
CA GLY A 133 -1.96 6.12 -0.74
C GLY A 133 -2.44 7.54 -0.99
N LYS A 134 -1.70 8.50 -0.48
CA LYS A 134 -1.79 9.91 -0.87
C LYS A 134 -0.40 10.39 -1.25
N SER A 135 -0.33 11.33 -2.18
CA SER A 135 0.90 12.02 -2.52
C SER A 135 0.60 13.47 -2.92
N PRO A 136 1.61 14.36 -2.86
CA PRO A 136 1.49 15.70 -3.42
C PRO A 136 1.12 15.68 -4.90
N ALA A 137 1.66 14.72 -5.67
CA ALA A 137 1.32 14.54 -7.09
C ALA A 137 -0.18 14.29 -7.31
N LEU A 138 -0.79 13.43 -6.49
CA LEU A 138 -2.23 13.18 -6.55
C LEU A 138 -3.03 14.44 -6.21
N GLN A 139 -2.60 15.19 -5.20
CA GLN A 139 -3.28 16.44 -4.81
C GLN A 139 -3.20 17.50 -5.89
N GLN A 140 -2.04 17.62 -6.55
CA GLN A 140 -1.85 18.54 -7.65
C GLN A 140 -2.72 18.17 -8.86
N TRP A 141 -2.77 16.88 -9.22
CA TRP A 141 -3.66 16.44 -10.30
C TRP A 141 -5.14 16.73 -9.99
N ILE A 142 -5.60 16.47 -8.76
CA ILE A 142 -6.97 16.79 -8.33
C ILE A 142 -7.23 18.31 -8.37
N ALA A 143 -6.26 19.13 -8.00
CA ALA A 143 -6.38 20.58 -8.07
C ALA A 143 -6.49 21.08 -9.52
N ASP A 144 -5.64 20.56 -10.41
CA ASP A 144 -5.63 20.90 -11.83
C ASP A 144 -6.89 20.44 -12.57
N SER A 145 -7.44 19.27 -12.22
CA SER A 145 -8.68 18.76 -12.82
C SER A 145 -9.90 19.58 -12.41
N ASN A 146 -9.95 20.09 -11.17
CA ASN A 146 -11.05 20.93 -10.70
C ASN A 146 -11.05 22.35 -11.30
N HIS A 147 -9.94 22.81 -11.87
CA HIS A 147 -9.86 24.15 -12.48
C HIS A 147 -10.26 24.17 -13.96
N LYS A 148 -10.44 23.00 -14.58
CA LYS A 148 -10.78 22.83 -16.00
C LYS A 148 -12.25 22.48 -16.27
N GLY A 149 -13.05 22.26 -15.22
CA GLY A 149 -14.50 22.04 -15.29
C GLY A 149 -15.27 23.27 -14.85
#